data_AF-A0A973SQK5-F1
#
_entry.id   AF-A0A973SQK5-F1
#
_cell.length_a   1.000
_cell.length_b   1.000
_cell.length_c   1.000
_cell.angle_alpha   90.00
_cell.angle_beta   90.00
_cell.angle_gamma   90.00
#
_symmetry.space_group_name_H-M   'P 1'
#
loop_
_entity.id
_entity.type
_entity.pdbx_description
1 polymer ?
#
loop_
_entity_poly.entity_id
_entity_poly.type
_entity_poly.pdbx_seq_one_letter_code
_entity_poly.pdbx_strand_id
1 'polypeptide(L)' 'MSRANALGEYLRARRELTDPADAGMRVVGVRRTPGLRREEVATLAG' A
#
# COMPACT_ATOMS: atom_id res chain seq x y z
N MET A 1 -4.58 -2.33 -25.26
CA MET A 1 -3.56 -2.73 -24.29
C MET A 1 -3.07 -1.48 -23.60
N SER A 2 -3.36 -1.32 -22.30
CA SER A 2 -2.84 -0.17 -21.53
C SER A 2 -1.32 -0.26 -21.51
N ARG A 3 -0.63 0.76 -22.05
CA ARG A 3 0.82 0.87 -22.01
C ARG A 3 1.22 0.80 -20.54
N ALA A 4 2.05 -0.17 -20.16
CA ALA A 4 2.52 -0.31 -18.79
C ALA A 4 3.04 1.05 -18.31
N ASN A 5 2.31 1.65 -17.37
CA ASN A 5 2.70 2.93 -16.81
C ASN A 5 3.84 2.64 -15.85
N ALA A 6 5.08 2.95 -16.25
CA ALA A 6 6.27 2.74 -15.43
C ALA A 6 6.14 3.36 -14.03
N LEU A 7 5.43 4.50 -13.92
CA LEU A 7 5.10 5.10 -12.62
C LEU A 7 4.14 4.22 -11.82
N GLY A 8 3.15 3.62 -12.47
CA GLY A 8 2.22 2.68 -11.84
C GLY A 8 2.92 1.42 -11.30
N GLU A 9 3.85 0.86 -12.07
CA GLU A 9 4.65 -0.29 -11.65
C GLU A 9 5.60 0.06 -10.49
N TYR A 10 6.30 1.20 -10.60
CA TYR A 10 7.15 1.70 -9.52
C TYR A 10 6.37 1.91 -8.22
N LEU A 11 5.22 2.58 -8.29
CA LEU A 11 4.36 2.82 -7.13
C LEU A 11 3.78 1.52 -6.55
N ARG A 12 3.51 0.50 -7.38
CA ARG A 12 3.10 -0.83 -6.90
C ARG A 12 4.25 -1.50 -6.15
N ALA A 13 5.43 -1.59 -6.74
CA ALA A 13 6.59 -2.22 -6.13
C ALA A 13 6.94 -1.57 -4.77
N ARG A 14 6.88 -0.23 -4.67
CA ARG A 14 7.10 0.47 -3.38
C ARG A 14 6.04 0.17 -2.34
N ARG A 15 4.76 0.02 -2.74
CA ARG A 15 3.67 -0.34 -1.82
C ARG A 15 3.78 -1.78 -1.33
N GLU A 16 4.24 -2.68 -2.19
CA GLU A 16 4.47 -4.10 -1.84
C GLU A 16 5.58 -4.28 -0.80
N LEU A 17 6.53 -3.35 -0.73
CA LEU A 17 7.61 -3.36 0.27
C LEU A 17 7.20 -2.83 1.65
N THR A 18 6.01 -2.28 1.80
CA THR A 18 5.53 -1.76 3.09
C THR A 18 4.59 -2.78 3.71
N ASP A 19 4.98 -3.44 4.79
CA ASP A 19 4.04 -4.22 5.58
C ASP A 19 3.30 -3.28 6.55
N PRO A 20 1.95 -3.26 6.56
CA PRO A 20 1.20 -2.54 7.59
C PRO A 20 1.64 -2.88 9.02
N ALA A 21 2.08 -4.12 9.28
CA ALA A 21 2.55 -4.55 10.59
C ALA A 21 3.79 -3.76 11.06
N ASP A 22 4.70 -3.40 10.14
CA ASP A 22 5.89 -2.59 10.45
C ASP A 22 5.50 -1.17 10.89
N ALA A 23 4.34 -0.69 10.47
CA ALA A 23 3.77 0.59 10.90
C ALA A 23 2.83 0.47 12.13
N GLY A 24 2.81 -0.69 12.79
CA GLY A 24 1.93 -0.94 13.95
C GLY A 24 0.46 -1.13 13.58
N MET A 25 0.13 -1.30 12.30
CA MET A 25 -1.25 -1.50 11.84
C MET A 25 -1.62 -2.98 11.90
N ARG A 26 -2.76 -3.27 12.53
CA ARG A 26 -3.33 -4.62 12.52
C ARG A 26 -4.09 -4.85 11.22
N VAL A 27 -3.64 -5.81 10.41
CA VAL A 27 -4.36 -6.24 9.20
C VAL A 27 -5.56 -7.09 9.58
N VAL A 28 -6.76 -6.67 9.20
CA VAL A 28 -8.01 -7.42 9.40
C VAL A 28 -8.71 -7.66 8.05
N GLY A 29 -9.12 -8.90 7.79
CA GLY A 29 -9.82 -9.28 6.56
C GLY A 29 -8.93 -9.35 5.31
N VAL A 30 -9.56 -9.41 4.14
CA VAL A 30 -8.86 -9.54 2.85
C VAL A 30 -8.40 -8.17 2.34
N ARG A 31 -7.12 -8.07 1.97
CA ARG A 31 -6.55 -6.89 1.27
C ARG A 31 -6.49 -7.13 -0.23
N ARG A 32 -7.08 -6.23 -1.00
CA ARG A 32 -7.00 -6.24 -2.47
C ARG A 32 -5.70 -5.60 -2.98
N THR A 33 -5.17 -4.63 -2.22
CA THR A 33 -3.94 -3.92 -2.55
C THR A 33 -2.95 -4.10 -1.39
N PRO A 34 -1.69 -4.48 -1.67
CA PRO A 34 -0.64 -4.59 -0.65
C PRO A 34 -0.27 -3.22 -0.07
N GLY A 35 0.26 -3.24 1.15
CA GLY A 35 0.68 -2.04 1.89
C GLY A 35 -0.42 -1.32 2.65
N LEU A 36 -0.12 -0.08 3.03
CA LEU A 36 -0.99 0.80 3.80
C LEU A 36 -2.13 1.33 2.94
N ARG A 37 -3.35 1.26 3.49
CA ARG A 37 -4.54 1.89 2.93
C ARG A 37 -4.53 3.39 3.22
N ARG A 38 -5.36 4.12 2.49
CA ARG A 38 -5.40 5.58 2.58
C ARG A 38 -5.76 6.05 3.99
N GLU A 39 -6.70 5.39 4.64
CA GLU A 39 -7.12 5.65 6.02
C GLU A 39 -6.04 5.34 7.05
N GLU A 40 -5.22 4.31 6.80
CA GLU A 40 -4.09 3.93 7.66
C GLU A 40 -2.99 4.98 7.57
N VAL A 41 -2.67 5.42 6.35
CA VAL A 41 -1.73 6.54 6.14
C VAL A 41 -2.22 7.81 6.82
N ALA A 42 -3.50 8.14 6.69
CA ALA A 42 -4.07 9.32 7.36
C ALA A 42 -3.94 9.22 8.89
N THR A 43 -4.20 8.04 9.45
CA THR A 43 -4.04 7.78 10.89
C THR A 43 -2.59 7.95 11.36
N LEU A 44 -1.62 7.51 10.55
CA LEU A 44 -0.19 7.65 10.85
C LEU A 44 0.34 9.07 10.67
N ALA A 45 -0.22 9.81 9.72
CA ALA A 45 0.28 11.13 9.33
C ALA A 45 -0.18 12.25 10.28
N GLY A 46 -1.31 12.07 10.98
CA GLY A 46 -1.90 13.10 11.86
C GLY A 46 -2.62 14.19 11.08
#